data_AF-A0A5H8QCI9-F1
#
_entry.id   AF-A0A5H8QCI9-F1
#
_cell.length_a   1.000
_cell.length_b   1.000
_cell.length_c   1.000
_cell.angle_alpha   90.00
_cell.angle_beta   90.00
_cell.angle_gamma   90.00
#
_symmetry.space_group_name_H-M   'P 1'
#
loop_
_entity.id
_entity.type
_entity.pdbx_description
1 polymer ?
#
loop_
_entity_poly.entity_id
_entity_poly.type
_entity_poly.pdbx_seq_one_letter_code
_entity_poly.pdbx_strand_id
1 'polypeptide(L)'
;MMYGTRKELNKKLKRVFGNDERFALLVWTKQDVMSLAQGMTEVEADAILREIGKTGFGDHAEAGISYRTVQELYAGLREMPSVSVPADLLARITDIAGRALDTEDAQAWPLVCRQYPSVADAQADIARLRQQALAA
;
A
#
# COMPACT_ATOMS: atom_id res chain seq x y z
N MET A 1 3.36 -12.18 -0.21
CA MET A 1 3.71 -10.78 0.09
C MET A 1 4.17 -10.65 1.54
N MET A 2 5.42 -10.22 1.75
CA MET A 2 6.04 -9.97 3.07
C MET A 2 5.90 -8.50 3.47
N TYR A 3 4.65 -8.06 3.59
CA TYR A 3 4.24 -6.76 4.11
C TYR A 3 3.06 -6.95 5.06
N GLY A 4 2.91 -6.02 6.00
CA GLY A 4 1.88 -6.03 7.04
C GLY A 4 2.43 -5.66 8.41
N THR A 5 1.58 -5.78 9.43
CA THR A 5 1.97 -5.51 10.81
C THR A 5 2.95 -6.55 11.35
N ARG A 6 3.68 -6.21 12.42
CA ARG A 6 4.55 -7.15 13.16
C ARG A 6 3.84 -8.47 13.48
N LYS A 7 2.57 -8.41 13.90
CA LYS A 7 1.77 -9.59 14.27
C LYS A 7 1.53 -10.49 13.06
N GLU A 8 1.16 -9.90 11.92
CA GLU A 8 0.89 -10.64 10.69
C GLU A 8 2.16 -11.23 10.08
N LEU A 9 3.25 -10.45 10.04
CA LEU A 9 4.54 -10.90 9.54
C LEU A 9 5.09 -12.06 10.39
N ASN A 10 4.99 -11.98 11.72
CA ASN A 10 5.42 -13.08 12.58
C ASN A 10 4.58 -14.36 12.33
N LYS A 11 3.26 -14.21 12.11
CA LYS A 11 2.40 -15.34 11.74
C LYS A 11 2.80 -15.94 10.39
N LYS A 12 3.21 -15.13 9.41
CA LYS A 12 3.71 -15.59 8.12
C LYS A 12 5.05 -16.32 8.28
N LEU A 13 6.02 -15.74 8.99
CA LEU A 13 7.33 -16.34 9.24
C LEU A 13 7.20 -17.73 9.88
N LYS A 14 6.39 -17.88 10.94
CA LYS A 14 6.15 -19.16 11.62
C LYS A 14 5.54 -20.26 10.74
N ARG A 15 4.85 -19.90 9.65
CA ARG A 15 4.28 -20.88 8.72
C ARG A 15 5.28 -21.34 7.67
N VAL A 16 6.24 -20.49 7.33
CA VAL A 16 7.15 -20.69 6.19
C VAL A 16 8.47 -21.30 6.64
N PHE A 17 8.98 -20.93 7.81
CA PHE A 17 10.26 -21.40 8.33
C PHE A 17 10.08 -22.32 9.54
N GLY A 18 10.96 -23.31 9.65
CA GLY A 18 11.01 -24.21 10.80
C GLY A 18 11.47 -23.49 12.08
N ASN A 19 11.16 -24.07 13.24
CA ASN A 19 11.53 -23.47 14.54
C ASN A 19 13.05 -23.32 14.73
N ASP A 20 13.84 -24.24 14.17
CA ASP A 20 15.30 -24.29 14.34
C ASP A 20 16.07 -23.75 13.12
N GLU A 21 15.34 -23.29 12.11
CA GLU A 21 15.92 -22.74 10.88
C GLU A 21 16.51 -21.36 11.14
N ARG A 22 17.78 -21.17 10.75
CA ARG A 22 18.46 -19.89 10.87
C ARG A 22 18.29 -19.09 9.60
N PHE A 23 17.75 -17.89 9.70
CA PHE A 23 17.61 -16.96 8.58
C PHE A 23 17.83 -15.52 9.04
N ALA A 24 18.18 -14.65 8.10
CA ALA A 24 18.30 -13.22 8.32
C ALA A 24 17.02 -12.49 7.88
N LEU A 25 16.61 -11.46 8.61
CA LEU A 25 15.48 -10.61 8.25
C LEU A 25 15.96 -9.15 8.10
N LEU A 26 15.72 -8.58 6.92
CA LEU A 26 15.90 -7.15 6.68
C LEU A 26 14.55 -6.46 6.90
N VAL A 27 14.52 -5.45 7.77
CA VAL A 27 13.29 -4.74 8.13
C VAL A 27 13.35 -3.32 7.57
N TRP A 28 12.29 -2.95 6.84
CA TRP A 28 12.03 -1.58 6.41
C TRP A 28 10.83 -1.04 7.17
N THR A 29 11.00 0.10 7.84
CA THR A 29 9.90 0.83 8.47
C THR A 29 9.49 2.03 7.62
N LYS A 30 8.30 2.57 7.92
CA LYS A 30 7.83 3.80 7.26
C LYS A 30 8.82 4.95 7.49
N GLN A 31 9.39 5.04 8.68
CA GLN A 31 10.36 6.08 9.04
C GLN A 31 11.67 5.94 8.24
N ASP A 32 12.17 4.71 8.06
CA ASP A 32 13.37 4.46 7.26
C ASP A 32 13.17 4.93 5.81
N VAL A 33 12.01 4.60 5.23
CA VAL A 33 11.66 4.98 3.87
C VAL A 33 11.51 6.51 3.73
N MET A 34 10.79 7.16 4.65
CA MET A 34 10.61 8.62 4.63
C MET A 34 11.93 9.37 4.82
N SER A 35 12.90 8.81 5.53
CA SER A 35 14.21 9.46 5.73
C SER A 35 15.02 9.61 4.44
N LEU A 36 14.66 8.89 3.37
CA LEU A 36 15.44 8.82 2.14
C LEU A 36 15.15 9.92 1.13
N ALA A 37 14.04 10.64 1.29
CA ALA A 37 13.72 11.76 0.43
C ALA A 37 12.97 12.84 1.20
N GLN A 38 13.44 14.08 1.06
CA GLN A 38 12.74 15.23 1.61
C GLN A 38 11.36 15.37 0.95
N GLY A 39 10.33 15.61 1.77
CA GLY A 39 8.96 15.81 1.31
C GLY A 39 8.21 14.54 0.90
N MET A 40 8.73 13.34 1.21
CA MET A 40 7.96 12.10 1.08
C MET A 40 6.85 12.07 2.12
N THR A 41 5.62 11.82 1.67
CA THR A 41 4.44 11.68 2.54
C THR A 41 4.35 10.28 3.13
N GLU A 42 3.60 10.13 4.23
CA GLU A 42 3.36 8.81 4.81
C GLU A 42 2.65 7.83 3.86
N VAL A 43 1.81 8.35 2.96
CA VAL A 43 1.08 7.55 1.96
C VAL A 43 2.05 7.02 0.90
N GLU A 44 2.96 7.86 0.41
CA GLU A 44 4.01 7.44 -0.53
C GLU A 44 4.96 6.42 0.12
N ALA A 45 5.34 6.63 1.38
CA ALA A 45 6.19 5.70 2.12
C ALA A 45 5.51 4.33 2.32
N ASP A 46 4.20 4.31 2.63
CA ASP A 46 3.44 3.06 2.73
C ASP A 46 3.32 2.34 1.38
N ALA A 47 3.12 3.08 0.29
CA ALA A 47 3.10 2.53 -1.06
C ALA A 47 4.44 1.85 -1.40
N ILE A 48 5.58 2.50 -1.09
CA ILE A 48 6.91 1.91 -1.29
C ILE A 48 7.09 0.64 -0.44
N LEU A 49 6.70 0.65 0.83
CA LEU A 49 6.78 -0.54 1.67
C LEU A 49 5.96 -1.71 1.12
N ARG A 50 4.77 -1.41 0.56
CA ARG A 50 3.94 -2.41 -0.09
C ARG A 50 4.62 -2.97 -1.34
N GLU A 51 5.27 -2.14 -2.16
CA GLU A 51 6.07 -2.60 -3.31
C GLU A 51 7.24 -3.48 -2.88
N ILE A 52 8.01 -3.08 -1.86
CA ILE A 52 9.11 -3.89 -1.29
C ILE A 52 8.59 -5.28 -0.89
N GLY A 53 7.43 -5.33 -0.21
CA GLY A 53 6.82 -6.58 0.24
C GLY A 53 6.28 -7.49 -0.88
N LYS A 54 6.07 -6.98 -2.11
CA LYS A 54 5.66 -7.78 -3.28
C LYS A 54 6.73 -8.76 -3.73
N THR A 55 8.00 -8.42 -3.53
CA THR A 55 9.19 -9.22 -3.90
C THR A 55 9.27 -10.61 -3.23
N GLY A 56 8.31 -10.95 -2.36
CA GLY A 56 7.99 -12.34 -1.99
C GLY A 56 9.01 -13.02 -1.08
N PHE A 57 9.24 -14.33 -1.27
CA PHE A 57 10.30 -15.16 -0.63
C PHE A 57 11.40 -15.67 -1.60
N GLY A 58 11.30 -15.39 -2.91
CA GLY A 58 12.25 -15.85 -3.93
C GLY A 58 13.29 -14.81 -4.39
N ASP A 59 12.85 -13.61 -4.76
CA ASP A 59 13.68 -12.74 -5.61
C ASP A 59 14.63 -11.78 -4.85
N HIS A 60 14.51 -11.69 -3.52
CA HIS A 60 15.36 -10.81 -2.70
C HIS A 60 16.76 -11.36 -2.47
N ALA A 61 16.99 -12.65 -2.73
CA ALA A 61 18.33 -13.23 -2.67
C ALA A 61 19.22 -12.75 -3.82
N GLU A 62 18.64 -12.42 -4.99
CA GLU A 62 19.40 -11.98 -6.17
C GLU A 62 19.61 -10.47 -6.21
N ALA A 63 18.59 -9.67 -5.90
CA ALA A 63 18.65 -8.21 -6.09
C ALA A 63 18.74 -7.41 -4.77
N GLY A 64 18.39 -8.00 -3.62
CA GLY A 64 18.23 -7.26 -2.36
C GLY A 64 17.30 -6.06 -2.46
N ILE A 65 17.09 -5.35 -1.34
CA ILE A 65 16.39 -4.06 -1.36
C ILE A 65 17.33 -3.04 -0.72
N SER A 66 17.97 -2.24 -1.56
CA SER A 66 18.93 -1.21 -1.15
C SER A 66 18.28 0.16 -1.00
N TYR A 67 18.97 1.11 -0.37
CA TYR A 67 18.56 2.52 -0.37
C TYR A 67 18.29 3.07 -1.77
N ARG A 68 19.15 2.71 -2.74
CA ARG A 68 18.98 3.10 -4.15
C ARG A 68 17.69 2.53 -4.74
N THR A 69 17.37 1.27 -4.45
CA THR A 69 16.12 0.63 -4.89
C THR A 69 14.90 1.39 -4.37
N VAL A 70 14.93 1.81 -3.10
CA VAL A 70 13.85 2.60 -2.50
C VAL A 70 13.71 3.97 -3.15
N GLN A 71 14.82 4.63 -3.48
CA GLN A 71 14.81 5.90 -4.20
C GLN A 71 14.27 5.76 -5.63
N GLU A 72 14.62 4.70 -6.35
CA GLU A 72 14.11 4.40 -7.69
C GLU A 72 12.59 4.13 -7.64
N LEU A 73 12.11 3.37 -6.65
CA LEU A 73 10.66 3.19 -6.42
C LEU A 73 9.95 4.51 -6.14
N TYR A 74 10.54 5.38 -5.30
CA TYR A 74 9.97 6.68 -5.01
C TYR A 74 9.95 7.62 -6.23
N ALA A 75 11.00 7.62 -7.04
CA ALA A 75 11.03 8.38 -8.29
C ALA A 75 9.91 7.93 -9.23
N GLY A 76 9.74 6.61 -9.41
CA GLY A 76 8.65 6.05 -10.21
C GLY A 76 7.26 6.43 -9.70
N LEU A 77 7.06 6.49 -8.37
CA LEU A 77 5.83 6.98 -7.76
C LEU A 77 5.56 8.46 -8.07
N ARG A 78 6.60 9.31 -8.04
CA ARG A 78 6.48 10.75 -8.36
C ARG A 78 6.25 11.02 -9.85
N GLU A 79 6.76 10.14 -10.70
CA GLU A 79 6.53 10.20 -12.16
C GLU A 79 5.13 9.71 -12.55
N MET A 80 4.33 9.18 -11.62
CA MET A 80 2.94 8.87 -11.89
C MET A 80 2.17 10.16 -12.23
N PRO A 81 1.50 10.24 -13.39
CA PRO A 81 0.77 11.44 -13.78
C PRO A 81 -0.28 11.79 -12.74
N SER A 82 -0.19 12.99 -12.17
CA SER A 82 -1.27 13.55 -11.36
C SER A 82 -2.24 14.31 -12.25
N VAL A 83 -3.54 14.13 -12.00
CA VAL A 83 -4.60 14.85 -12.70
C VAL A 83 -5.31 15.74 -11.69
N SER A 84 -5.35 17.04 -11.97
CA SER A 84 -6.18 17.97 -11.22
C SER A 84 -7.63 17.79 -11.64
N VAL A 85 -8.50 17.56 -10.67
CA VAL A 85 -9.95 17.41 -10.88
C VAL A 85 -10.70 18.41 -10.01
N PRO A 86 -11.83 18.97 -10.50
CA PRO A 86 -12.71 19.79 -9.66
C PRO A 86 -13.18 19.02 -8.42
N ALA A 87 -13.18 19.68 -7.26
CA ALA A 87 -13.54 19.07 -5.98
C ALA A 87 -14.97 18.50 -5.99
N ASP A 88 -15.91 19.21 -6.63
CA ASP A 88 -17.30 18.77 -6.79
C ASP A 88 -17.42 17.50 -7.65
N LEU A 89 -16.59 17.38 -8.68
CA LEU A 89 -16.54 16.19 -9.53
C LEU A 89 -15.99 14.99 -8.74
N LEU A 90 -14.88 15.19 -8.01
CA LEU A 90 -14.29 14.15 -7.16
C LEU A 90 -15.29 13.70 -6.09
N ALA A 91 -15.97 14.64 -5.43
CA ALA A 91 -17.01 14.35 -4.45
C ALA A 91 -18.13 13.52 -5.06
N ARG A 92 -18.69 13.91 -6.22
CA ARG A 92 -19.74 13.12 -6.89
C ARG A 92 -19.32 11.70 -7.22
N ILE A 93 -18.11 11.51 -7.76
CA ILE A 93 -17.61 10.19 -8.16
C ILE A 93 -17.39 9.30 -6.93
N THR A 94 -16.72 9.83 -5.90
CA THR A 94 -16.49 9.10 -4.65
C THR A 94 -17.79 8.77 -3.94
N ASP A 95 -18.84 9.59 -4.11
CA ASP A 95 -20.17 9.32 -3.59
C ASP A 95 -20.85 8.12 -4.23
N ILE A 96 -20.79 8.05 -5.56
CA ILE A 96 -21.30 6.92 -6.33
C ILE A 96 -20.53 5.65 -5.96
N ALA A 97 -19.20 5.74 -5.91
CA ALA A 97 -18.35 4.61 -5.54
C ALA A 97 -18.65 4.11 -4.12
N GLY A 98 -18.78 5.02 -3.14
CA GLY A 98 -19.12 4.65 -1.77
C GLY A 98 -20.44 3.90 -1.68
N ARG A 99 -21.51 4.42 -2.31
CA ARG A 99 -22.83 3.75 -2.34
C ARG A 99 -22.79 2.37 -2.99
N ALA A 100 -21.97 2.18 -4.03
CA ALA A 100 -21.79 0.89 -4.67
C ALA A 100 -21.07 -0.14 -3.77
N LEU A 101 -20.26 0.32 -2.82
CA LEU A 101 -19.55 -0.52 -1.87
C LEU A 101 -20.25 -0.68 -0.51
N ASP A 102 -21.25 0.16 -0.19
CA ASP A 102 -22.03 0.09 1.05
C ASP A 102 -23.03 -1.10 1.09
N THR A 103 -23.04 -1.96 0.06
CA THR A 103 -23.76 -3.24 0.04
C THR A 103 -23.02 -4.32 0.83
N GLU A 104 -23.61 -5.51 0.98
CA GLU A 104 -22.90 -6.66 1.58
C GLU A 104 -21.58 -6.94 0.87
N ASP A 105 -20.55 -7.33 1.65
CA ASP A 105 -19.19 -7.59 1.15
C ASP A 105 -19.16 -8.53 -0.07
N ALA A 106 -20.03 -9.54 -0.11
CA ALA A 106 -20.11 -10.48 -1.23
C ALA A 106 -20.51 -9.81 -2.56
N GLN A 107 -21.33 -8.76 -2.51
CA GLN A 107 -21.78 -7.99 -3.67
C GLN A 107 -20.79 -6.89 -4.07
N ALA A 108 -20.12 -6.30 -3.08
CA ALA A 108 -19.09 -5.27 -3.30
C ALA A 108 -17.74 -5.85 -3.76
N TRP A 109 -17.39 -7.06 -3.31
CA TRP A 109 -16.10 -7.69 -3.57
C TRP A 109 -15.74 -7.80 -5.06
N PRO A 110 -16.64 -8.21 -5.97
CA PRO A 110 -16.34 -8.25 -7.41
C PRO A 110 -15.92 -6.90 -8.00
N LEU A 111 -16.32 -5.78 -7.40
CA LEU A 111 -16.01 -4.43 -7.88
C LEU A 111 -14.58 -4.00 -7.52
N VAL A 112 -13.99 -4.57 -6.46
CA VAL A 112 -12.74 -4.07 -5.87
C VAL A 112 -11.60 -5.09 -5.83
N CYS A 113 -11.89 -6.39 -5.98
CA CYS A 113 -10.92 -7.47 -5.80
C CYS A 113 -9.69 -7.41 -6.72
N ARG A 114 -9.79 -6.66 -7.83
CA ARG A 114 -8.69 -6.48 -8.78
C ARG A 114 -7.66 -5.45 -8.30
N GLN A 115 -8.06 -4.50 -7.45
CA GLN A 115 -7.22 -3.38 -7.02
C GLN A 115 -6.99 -3.34 -5.51
N TYR A 116 -7.90 -3.91 -4.72
CA TYR A 116 -7.89 -3.82 -3.27
C TYR A 116 -7.83 -5.21 -2.60
N PRO A 117 -7.11 -5.34 -1.47
CA PRO A 117 -7.08 -6.59 -0.70
C PRO A 117 -8.42 -6.91 -0.02
N SER A 118 -9.23 -5.89 0.29
CA SER A 118 -10.56 -6.02 0.89
C SER A 118 -11.48 -4.86 0.49
N VAL A 119 -12.79 -5.02 0.68
CA VAL A 119 -13.78 -3.93 0.49
C VAL A 119 -13.51 -2.77 1.44
N ALA A 120 -13.09 -3.06 2.68
CA ALA A 120 -12.77 -2.05 3.68
C ALA A 120 -11.59 -1.14 3.26
N ASP A 121 -10.58 -1.69 2.58
CA ASP A 121 -9.46 -0.88 2.06
C ASP A 121 -9.93 0.11 0.99
N ALA A 122 -10.84 -0.30 0.11
CA ALA A 122 -11.42 0.58 -0.90
C ALA A 122 -12.29 1.67 -0.27
N GLN A 123 -13.12 1.32 0.72
CA GLN A 123 -13.93 2.28 1.47
C GLN A 123 -13.07 3.31 2.21
N ALA A 124 -11.94 2.89 2.77
CA ALA A 124 -11.01 3.80 3.46
C ALA A 124 -10.40 4.84 2.50
N ASP A 125 -10.04 4.46 1.28
CA ASP A 125 -9.54 5.39 0.27
C ASP A 125 -10.63 6.37 -0.20
N ILE A 126 -11.86 5.88 -0.43
CA ILE A 126 -13.02 6.72 -0.77
C ILE A 126 -13.28 7.76 0.34
N ALA A 127 -13.23 7.33 1.61
CA ALA A 127 -13.41 8.21 2.75
C ALA A 127 -12.33 9.31 2.81
N ARG A 128 -11.07 8.93 2.55
CA ARG A 128 -9.95 9.89 2.49
C ARG A 128 -10.14 10.93 1.38
N LEU A 129 -10.52 10.50 0.18
CA LEU A 129 -10.75 11.40 -0.95
C LEU A 129 -11.92 12.36 -0.69
N ARG A 130 -13.00 11.90 -0.05
CA ARG A 130 -14.12 12.76 0.36
C ARG A 130 -13.68 13.82 1.37
N GLN A 131 -12.87 13.46 2.36
CA GLN A 131 -12.34 14.43 3.32
C GLN A 131 -11.48 15.50 2.64
N GLN A 132 -10.65 15.10 1.67
CA GLN A 132 -9.83 16.04 0.89
C GLN A 132 -10.69 16.96 0.02
N ALA A 133 -11.72 16.43 -0.65
CA ALA A 133 -12.63 17.23 -1.48
C ALA A 133 -13.43 18.25 -0.66
N LEU A 134 -13.78 17.93 0.59
CA LEU A 134 -14.46 18.86 1.51
C LEU A 134 -13.55 19.95 2.07
N ALA A 135 -12.24 19.72 2.07
CA ALA A 135 -11.24 20.64 2.62
C ALA A 135 -10.57 21.54 1.56
N ALA A 136 -10.90 21.35 0.28
CA ALA A 136 -10.39 22.09 -0.87
C ALA A 136 -11.26 23.31 -1.21
#